data_AF-A0AAW1DEW6-F1
#
_entry.id   AF-A0AAW1DEW6-F1
#
_cell.length_a   1.000
_cell.length_b   1.000
_cell.length_c   1.000
_cell.angle_alpha   90.00
_cell.angle_beta   90.00
_cell.angle_gamma   90.00
#
_symmetry.space_group_name_H-M   'P 1'
#
loop_
_entity.id
_entity.type
_entity.pdbx_description
1 polymer ?
#
loop_
_entity_poly.entity_id
_entity_poly.type
_entity_poly.pdbx_seq_one_letter_code
_entity_poly.pdbx_strand_id
1 'polypeptide(L)' 'MSYGKIPPRVDSMVSLKVGNITYRTTCDDLKHVFGKYGHVGDVYIPKDRFTKESRGFAFVR' A
#
# COMPACT_ATOMS: atom_id res chain seq x y z
N MET A 1 -19.50 -8.62 2.36
CA MET A 1 -18.03 -8.50 2.29
C MET A 1 -17.62 -7.10 2.72
N SER A 2 -17.26 -6.91 3.98
CA SER A 2 -16.84 -5.62 4.52
C SER A 2 -15.35 -5.42 4.27
N TYR A 3 -15.00 -4.59 3.28
CA TYR A 3 -13.70 -3.92 3.28
C TYR A 3 -13.73 -2.79 4.32
N GLY A 4 -13.97 -3.19 5.58
CA GLY A 4 -14.13 -2.31 6.73
C GLY A 4 -12.80 -2.16 7.44
N LYS A 5 -11.91 -1.34 6.88
CA LYS A 5 -11.05 -0.53 7.74
C LYS A 5 -11.35 0.90 7.38
N ILE A 6 -12.01 1.60 8.30
CA ILE A 6 -12.10 3.06 8.29
C ILE A 6 -10.66 3.52 8.04
N PRO A 7 -10.37 4.22 6.93
CA PRO A 7 -9.02 4.70 6.73
C PRO A 7 -8.68 5.55 7.96
N PRO A 8 -7.46 5.46 8.52
CA PRO A 8 -6.99 6.44 9.49
C PRO A 8 -7.25 7.86 8.93
N ARG A 9 -7.23 8.92 9.74
CA ARG A 9 -7.45 10.31 9.25
C ARG A 9 -6.39 10.71 8.22
N VAL A 10 -6.54 10.22 6.98
CA VAL A 10 -5.65 10.36 5.83
C VAL A 10 -6.39 11.04 4.67
N ASP A 11 -7.57 11.58 4.94
CA ASP A 11 -8.38 12.36 4.00
C ASP A 11 -7.58 13.52 3.40
N SER A 12 -6.66 14.10 4.18
CA SER A 12 -5.74 15.16 3.75
C SER A 12 -4.36 14.65 3.30
N MET A 13 -4.11 13.35 3.29
CA MET A 13 -2.81 12.77 2.92
C MET A 13 -2.76 12.42 1.43
N VAL A 14 -1.58 12.58 0.85
CA VAL A 14 -1.35 12.34 -0.58
C VAL A 14 -1.21 10.84 -0.82
N SER A 15 -2.01 10.29 -1.74
CA SER A 15 -1.88 8.90 -2.17
C SER A 15 -0.82 8.77 -3.26
N LEU A 16 0.30 8.14 -2.92
CA LEU A 16 1.40 7.83 -3.83
C LEU A 16 1.19 6.44 -4.45
N LYS A 17 1.07 6.42 -5.78
CA LYS A 17 1.06 5.16 -6.55
C LYS A 17 2.50 4.76 -6.85
N VAL A 18 2.92 3.62 -6.30
CA VAL A 18 4.24 3.03 -6.52
C VAL A 18 4.08 1.86 -7.48
N GLY A 19 4.61 1.98 -8.69
CA GLY A 19 4.61 0.92 -9.70
C GLY A 19 5.93 0.16 -9.74
N ASN A 20 5.97 -0.89 -10.57
CA ASN A 20 7.17 -1.69 -10.82
C ASN A 20 7.76 -2.34 -9.55
N ILE A 21 6.89 -2.72 -8.61
CA ILE A 21 7.30 -3.45 -7.41
C ILE A 21 7.22 -4.95 -7.65
N THR A 22 8.13 -5.70 -7.03
CA THR A 22 8.17 -7.15 -7.17
C THR A 22 6.99 -7.82 -6.48
N TYR A 23 6.62 -9.03 -6.91
CA TYR A 23 5.58 -9.82 -6.25
C TYR A 23 5.88 -10.16 -4.79
N ARG A 24 7.17 -10.12 -4.42
CA ARG A 24 7.65 -10.36 -3.04
C ARG A 24 7.53 -9.13 -2.14
N THR A 25 7.32 -7.94 -2.71
CA THR A 25 7.24 -6.70 -1.95
C THR A 25 6.04 -6.74 -1.01
N THR A 26 6.31 -6.53 0.29
CA THR A 26 5.26 -6.52 1.31
C THR A 26 4.91 -5.09 1.72
N CYS A 27 3.80 -4.95 2.45
CA CYS A 27 3.43 -3.65 3.01
C CYS A 27 4.44 -3.15 4.04
N ASP A 28 5.16 -4.05 4.72
CA ASP A 28 6.20 -3.70 5.69
C ASP A 28 7.43 -3.09 5.00
N ASP A 29 7.88 -3.68 3.89
CA ASP A 29 8.98 -3.14 3.08
C ASP A 29 8.71 -1.69 2.65
N LEU A 30 7.49 -1.45 2.15
CA LEU A 30 7.08 -0.11 1.73
C LEU A 30 7.02 0.84 2.93
N LYS A 31 6.45 0.41 4.07
CA LYS A 31 6.46 1.25 5.28
C LYS A 31 7.87 1.57 5.76
N HIS A 32 8.79 0.61 5.72
CA HIS A 32 10.17 0.83 6.13
C HIS A 32 10.89 1.81 5.20
N VAL A 33 10.72 1.67 3.89
CA VAL A 33 11.37 2.54 2.89
C VAL A 33 10.79 3.95 2.94
N PHE A 34 9.46 4.10 2.86
CA PHE A 34 8.79 5.40 2.87
C PHE A 34 8.82 6.07 4.25
N GLY A 35 8.91 5.28 5.34
CA GLY A 35 9.04 5.77 6.72
C GLY A 35 10.28 6.62 6.97
N LYS A 36 11.33 6.46 6.15
CA LYS A 36 12.53 7.33 6.20
C LYS A 36 12.28 8.73 5.65
N TYR A 37 11.28 8.88 4.78
CA TYR A 37 10.95 10.13 4.11
C TYR A 37 9.78 10.87 4.77
N GLY A 38 9.00 10.20 5.60
CA GLY A 38 7.87 10.80 6.30
C GLY A 38 6.97 9.77 6.98
N HIS A 39 5.88 10.26 7.57
CA HIS A 39 4.90 9.40 8.22
C HIS A 39 4.01 8.70 7.20
N VAL A 40 4.08 7.36 7.17
CA VAL A 40 3.23 6.51 6.33
C VAL A 40 1.94 6.17 7.08
N GLY A 41 0.82 6.72 6.63
CA GLY A 41 -0.50 6.44 7.17
C GLY A 41 -1.06 5.07 6.77
N ASP A 42 -1.02 4.72 5.48
CA ASP A 42 -1.62 3.47 4.97
C ASP A 42 -0.83 2.90 3.79
N VAL A 43 -0.76 1.57 3.71
CA VAL A 43 -0.16 0.88 2.56
C VAL A 43 -1.12 -0.18 2.06
N TYR A 44 -1.49 -0.05 0.79
CA TYR A 44 -2.41 -0.95 0.12
C TYR A 44 -1.76 -1.57 -1.13
N ILE A 45 -1.60 -2.90 -1.11
CA ILE A 45 -1.10 -3.67 -2.25
C ILE A 45 -2.28 -4.46 -2.83
N PRO A 46 -2.87 -4.03 -3.95
CA PRO A 46 -3.90 -4.81 -4.61
C PRO A 46 -3.30 -6.10 -5.16
N LYS A 47 -3.89 -7.21 -4.70
CA LYS A 47 -3.57 -8.56 -5.16
C LYS A 47 -4.67 -9.06 -6.07
N ASP A 48 -4.29 -9.85 -7.07
CA ASP A 48 -5.24 -10.54 -7.92
C ASP A 48 -6.12 -11.49 -7.09
N ARG A 49 -7.43 -11.51 -7.36
CA ARG A 49 -8.39 -12.30 -6.55
C ARG A 49 -8.26 -13.80 -6.78
N PHE A 50 -7.75 -14.21 -7.95
CA PHE A 50 -7.66 -15.60 -8.36
C PHE A 50 -6.26 -16.16 -8.08
N THR A 51 -5.20 -15.45 -8.49
CA THR A 51 -3.82 -15.92 -8.29
C THR A 51 -3.22 -15.51 -6.95
N LYS A 52 -3.85 -14.56 -6.23
CA LYS A 52 -3.30 -13.89 -5.04
C LYS A 52 -1.97 -13.18 -5.26
N GLU A 53 -1.55 -13.03 -6.52
CA GLU A 53 -0.30 -12.36 -6.86
C GLU A 53 -0.48 -10.84 -6.82
N SER A 54 0.56 -10.14 -6.38
CA SER A 54 0.58 -8.69 -6.38
C SER A 54 0.53 -8.17 -7.81
N ARG A 55 -0.28 -7.14 -8.09
CA ARG A 55 -0.41 -6.60 -9.46
C ARG A 55 0.81 -5.76 -9.93
N GLY A 56 1.93 -5.84 -9.21
CA GLY A 56 3.14 -5.07 -9.49
C GLY A 56 3.05 -3.57 -9.13
N PHE A 57 2.05 -3.18 -8.33
CA PHE A 57 1.92 -1.82 -7.81
C PHE A 57 1.33 -1.80 -6.41
N ALA A 58 1.61 -0.71 -5.68
CA ALA A 58 1.08 -0.42 -4.36
C ALA A 58 0.65 1.05 -4.28
N PHE A 59 -0.24 1.33 -3.32
CA PHE A 59 -0.61 2.67 -2.91
C PHE A 59 -0.07 2.90 -1.50
N VAL A 60 0.66 3.99 -1.34
CA VAL A 60 1.21 4.44 -0.05
C VAL A 60 0.58 5.79 0.26
N ARG A 61 0.08 5.95 1.47
CA ARG A 61 -0.51 7.18 2.00
C ARG A 61 0.18 7.52 3.31
#